data_AF-H2C5T9-F1
#
_entry.id   AF-H2C5T9-F1
#
_cell.length_a   1.000
_cell.length_b   1.000
_cell.length_c   1.000
_cell.angle_alpha   90.00
_cell.angle_beta   90.00
_cell.angle_gamma   90.00
#
_symmetry.space_group_name_H-M   'P 1'
#
loop_
_entity.id
_entity.type
_entity.pdbx_description
1 polymer ?
#
loop_
_entity_poly.entity_id
_entity_poly.type
_entity_poly.pdbx_seq_one_letter_code
_entity_poly.pdbx_strand_id
1 'polypeptide(L)'
;MPKKPKLNLRTYEGLKRGLLSLVLYSTFLAVAYEAGTDLLLSGIPLLLAFLFLMMFGLLNRRSFSNMGQEYSLAVNLFYVLVVGDILNTLFSVTARLGFQVEISSILALIGLLLVLSYIFEYSFEILRISNQFNLKGLKIASGILLVSTVLYIILGVIPFSLAVTAAGMFSYAELSKLINYFKADTRNQ
;
A
#
# COMPACT_ATOMS: atom_id res chain seq x y z
N MET A 1 27.48 25.94 -6.88
CA MET A 1 26.04 25.78 -6.61
C MET A 1 25.74 24.29 -6.50
N PRO A 2 25.16 23.78 -5.40
CA PRO A 2 24.78 22.38 -5.33
C PRO A 2 23.74 22.10 -6.43
N LYS A 3 24.01 21.13 -7.29
CA LYS A 3 23.11 20.74 -8.39
C LYS A 3 21.78 20.30 -7.76
N LYS A 4 20.68 21.01 -8.09
CA LYS A 4 19.32 20.56 -7.75
C LYS A 4 19.20 19.07 -8.15
N PRO A 5 18.75 18.17 -7.26
CA PRO A 5 18.61 16.76 -7.62
C PRO A 5 17.66 16.67 -8.82
N LYS A 6 18.12 16.09 -9.92
CA LYS A 6 17.27 15.81 -11.09
C LYS A 6 16.25 14.76 -10.67
N LEU A 7 15.04 15.22 -10.35
CA LEU A 7 13.94 14.37 -9.97
C LEU A 7 13.49 13.53 -11.17
N ASN A 8 13.52 12.20 -11.06
CA ASN A 8 12.89 11.34 -12.06
C ASN A 8 11.37 11.36 -11.86
N LEU A 9 10.69 12.33 -12.49
CA LEU A 9 9.24 12.55 -12.37
C LEU A 9 8.41 11.29 -12.61
N ARG A 10 8.83 10.45 -13.57
CA ARG A 10 8.14 9.20 -13.90
C ARG A 10 8.06 8.25 -12.70
N THR A 11 9.09 8.24 -11.87
CA THR A 11 9.16 7.39 -10.68
C THR A 11 8.15 7.81 -9.62
N TYR A 12 8.05 9.11 -9.34
CA TYR A 12 7.11 9.66 -8.37
C TYR A 12 5.66 9.60 -8.88
N GLU A 13 5.45 9.73 -10.19
CA GLU A 13 4.13 9.45 -10.79
C GLU A 13 3.71 7.99 -10.62
N GLY A 14 4.65 7.04 -10.70
CA GLY A 14 4.40 5.63 -10.40
C GLY A 14 3.99 5.42 -8.95
N LEU A 15 4.69 6.03 -7.98
CA LEU A 15 4.33 5.98 -6.56
C LEU A 15 2.95 6.58 -6.32
N LYS A 16 2.66 7.71 -6.96
CA LYS A 16 1.35 8.36 -6.89
C LYS A 16 0.23 7.43 -7.35
N ARG A 17 0.42 6.72 -8.47
CA ARG A 17 -0.55 5.72 -8.96
C ARG A 17 -0.66 4.53 -8.00
N GLY A 18 0.47 4.08 -7.43
CA GLY A 18 0.48 3.08 -6.38
C GLY A 18 -0.42 3.47 -5.22
N LEU A 19 -0.30 4.69 -4.70
CA LEU A 19 -1.14 5.17 -3.60
C LEU A 19 -2.63 5.17 -3.92
N LEU A 20 -3.03 5.46 -5.17
CA LEU A 20 -4.43 5.29 -5.57
C LEU A 20 -4.86 3.82 -5.48
N SER A 21 -4.02 2.90 -5.94
CA SER A 21 -4.28 1.46 -5.78
C SER A 21 -4.37 1.08 -4.29
N LEU A 22 -3.54 1.66 -3.41
CA LEU A 22 -3.63 1.42 -1.96
C LEU A 22 -4.96 1.89 -1.37
N VAL A 23 -5.42 3.08 -1.77
CA VAL A 23 -6.71 3.65 -1.36
C VAL A 23 -7.86 2.76 -1.84
N LEU A 24 -7.80 2.28 -3.08
CA LEU A 24 -8.82 1.38 -3.62
C LEU A 24 -8.80 0.04 -2.87
N TYR A 25 -7.63 -0.53 -2.63
CA TYR A 25 -7.47 -1.73 -1.81
C TYR A 25 -8.17 -1.58 -0.46
N SER A 26 -7.83 -0.56 0.32
CA SER A 26 -8.39 -0.38 1.66
C SER A 26 -9.89 -0.10 1.64
N THR A 27 -10.37 0.62 0.64
CA THR A 27 -11.81 0.90 0.46
C THR A 27 -12.59 -0.37 0.17
N PHE A 28 -12.16 -1.15 -0.83
CA PHE A 28 -12.81 -2.40 -1.19
C PHE A 28 -12.70 -3.45 -0.08
N LEU A 29 -11.59 -3.46 0.66
CA LEU A 29 -11.42 -4.30 1.83
C LEU A 29 -12.44 -3.96 2.92
N ALA A 30 -12.63 -2.67 3.25
CA ALA A 30 -13.66 -2.26 4.20
C ALA A 30 -15.07 -2.68 3.76
N VAL A 31 -15.42 -2.44 2.49
CA VAL A 31 -16.72 -2.83 1.93
C VAL A 31 -16.92 -4.35 2.01
N ALA A 32 -15.90 -5.14 1.69
CA ALA A 32 -15.97 -6.60 1.77
C ALA A 32 -16.27 -7.12 3.18
N TYR A 33 -15.69 -6.48 4.20
CA TYR A 33 -15.87 -6.89 5.59
C TYR A 33 -17.19 -6.37 6.18
N GLU A 34 -17.65 -5.20 5.76
CA GLU A 34 -18.96 -4.65 6.16
C GLU A 34 -20.11 -5.46 5.56
N ALA A 35 -19.95 -5.93 4.31
CA ALA A 35 -20.96 -6.75 3.61
C ALA A 35 -21.09 -8.19 4.17
N GLY A 36 -20.27 -8.59 5.15
CA GLY A 36 -20.41 -9.86 5.86
C GLY A 36 -20.06 -11.09 5.01
N THR A 37 -20.89 -12.14 5.13
CA THR A 37 -20.62 -13.47 4.57
C THR A 37 -21.20 -13.70 3.18
N ASP A 38 -22.06 -12.80 2.68
CA ASP A 38 -22.73 -12.98 1.40
C ASP A 38 -21.74 -12.96 0.24
N LEU A 39 -21.58 -14.11 -0.43
CA LEU A 39 -20.52 -14.35 -1.41
C LEU A 39 -20.47 -13.29 -2.52
N LEU A 40 -21.63 -12.85 -3.02
CA LEU A 40 -21.70 -11.84 -4.08
C LEU A 40 -21.40 -10.43 -3.56
N LEU A 41 -21.95 -10.06 -2.41
CA LEU A 41 -21.84 -8.71 -1.85
C LEU A 41 -20.48 -8.42 -1.23
N SER A 42 -19.79 -9.46 -0.74
CA SER A 42 -18.50 -9.33 -0.07
C SER A 42 -17.34 -9.97 -0.84
N GLY A 43 -17.59 -10.99 -1.66
CA GLY A 43 -16.55 -11.67 -2.44
C GLY A 43 -16.00 -10.83 -3.60
N ILE A 44 -16.87 -10.11 -4.33
CA ILE A 44 -16.42 -9.23 -5.43
C ILE A 44 -15.54 -8.09 -4.89
N PRO A 45 -15.96 -7.31 -3.87
CA PRO A 45 -15.09 -6.32 -3.26
C PRO A 45 -13.78 -6.90 -2.74
N LEU A 46 -13.79 -8.11 -2.15
CA LEU A 46 -12.58 -8.73 -1.63
C LEU A 46 -11.58 -9.08 -2.74
N LEU A 47 -12.04 -9.64 -3.87
CA LEU A 47 -11.19 -9.91 -5.02
C LEU A 47 -10.62 -8.62 -5.61
N LEU A 48 -11.43 -7.56 -5.71
CA LEU A 48 -10.95 -6.25 -6.14
C LEU A 48 -9.90 -5.70 -5.18
N ALA A 49 -10.09 -5.86 -3.86
CA ALA A 49 -9.10 -5.44 -2.88
C ALA A 49 -7.74 -6.10 -3.15
N PHE A 50 -7.68 -7.43 -3.26
CA PHE A 50 -6.43 -8.14 -3.54
C PHE A 50 -5.80 -7.74 -4.88
N LEU A 51 -6.60 -7.56 -5.94
CA LEU A 51 -6.11 -7.04 -7.22
C LEU A 51 -5.47 -5.65 -7.08
N PHE A 52 -6.08 -4.76 -6.30
CA PHE A 52 -5.53 -3.43 -6.04
C PHE A 52 -4.29 -3.45 -5.13
N LEU A 53 -4.21 -4.38 -4.18
CA LEU A 53 -3.02 -4.60 -3.36
C LEU A 53 -1.84 -5.08 -4.22
N MET A 54 -2.08 -6.03 -5.11
CA MET A 54 -1.08 -6.51 -6.07
C MET A 54 -0.63 -5.39 -7.01
N MET A 55 -1.58 -4.59 -7.53
CA MET A 55 -1.26 -3.43 -8.37
C MET A 55 -0.42 -2.39 -7.60
N PHE A 56 -0.76 -2.11 -6.34
CA PHE A 56 0.02 -1.25 -5.45
C PHE A 56 1.46 -1.75 -5.31
N GLY A 57 1.63 -3.05 -5.00
CA GLY A 57 2.95 -3.68 -4.90
C GLY A 57 3.77 -3.54 -6.17
N LEU A 58 3.16 -3.86 -7.32
CA LEU A 58 3.83 -3.86 -8.62
C LEU A 58 4.24 -2.45 -9.06
N LEU A 59 3.38 -1.45 -8.86
CA LEU A 59 3.69 -0.05 -9.19
C LEU A 59 4.82 0.48 -8.31
N ASN A 60 4.76 0.23 -7.01
CA ASN A 60 5.81 0.67 -6.08
C ASN A 60 7.14 -0.03 -6.32
N ARG A 61 7.15 -1.34 -6.58
CA ARG A 61 8.38 -2.06 -6.95
C ARG A 61 9.06 -1.41 -8.17
N ARG A 62 8.29 -1.12 -9.22
CA ARG A 62 8.80 -0.47 -10.43
C ARG A 62 9.30 0.95 -10.16
N SER A 63 8.67 1.67 -9.24
CA SER A 63 9.14 2.99 -8.84
C SER A 63 10.43 2.90 -8.02
N PHE A 64 10.45 2.12 -6.95
CA PHE A 64 11.59 1.99 -6.07
C PHE A 64 12.84 1.39 -6.73
N SER A 65 12.67 0.48 -7.70
CA SER A 65 13.81 -0.03 -8.50
C SER A 65 14.56 1.09 -9.24
N ASN A 66 13.91 2.24 -9.49
CA ASN A 66 14.49 3.40 -10.14
C ASN A 66 15.00 4.47 -9.15
N MET A 67 14.87 4.27 -7.83
CA MET A 67 15.26 5.23 -6.79
C MET A 67 16.60 4.93 -6.11
N GLY A 68 17.30 3.86 -6.51
CA GLY A 68 18.62 3.48 -5.99
C GLY A 68 18.59 2.38 -4.92
N GLN A 69 19.76 2.00 -4.39
CA GLN A 69 19.91 0.86 -3.48
C GLN A 69 19.22 1.05 -2.12
N GLU A 70 19.00 2.30 -1.70
CA GLU A 70 18.33 2.61 -0.44
C GLU A 70 16.93 1.98 -0.37
N TYR A 71 16.23 1.88 -1.50
CA TYR A 71 14.88 1.34 -1.61
C TYR A 71 14.83 -0.16 -1.97
N SER A 72 15.98 -0.86 -1.89
CA SER A 72 16.09 -2.27 -2.28
C SER A 72 15.25 -3.21 -1.41
N LEU A 73 15.05 -2.87 -0.14
CA LEU A 73 14.25 -3.68 0.77
C LEU A 73 12.78 -3.74 0.32
N ALA A 74 12.15 -2.61 0.00
CA ALA A 74 10.80 -2.57 -0.54
C ALA A 74 10.67 -3.33 -1.87
N VAL A 75 11.69 -3.29 -2.73
CA VAL A 75 11.73 -4.07 -3.97
C VAL A 75 11.74 -5.58 -3.70
N ASN A 76 12.48 -6.03 -2.70
CA ASN A 76 12.57 -7.44 -2.32
C ASN A 76 11.31 -7.92 -1.58
N LEU A 77 10.74 -7.10 -0.69
CA LEU A 77 9.51 -7.41 0.00
C LEU A 77 8.29 -7.48 -0.91
N PHE A 78 8.37 -7.01 -2.16
CA PHE A 78 7.32 -7.26 -3.15
C PHE A 78 7.02 -8.75 -3.32
N TYR A 79 8.05 -9.62 -3.33
CA TYR A 79 7.81 -11.06 -3.45
C TYR A 79 7.12 -11.63 -2.21
N VAL A 80 7.44 -11.06 -1.04
CA VAL A 80 6.77 -11.37 0.23
C VAL A 80 5.30 -10.95 0.17
N LEU A 81 5.00 -9.75 -0.36
CA LEU A 81 3.63 -9.30 -0.60
C LEU A 81 2.88 -10.25 -1.53
N VAL A 82 3.49 -10.68 -2.64
CA VAL A 82 2.85 -11.60 -3.60
C VAL A 82 2.44 -12.90 -2.92
N VAL A 83 3.34 -13.51 -2.15
CA VAL A 83 3.04 -14.74 -1.40
C VAL A 83 1.94 -14.49 -0.38
N GLY A 84 2.02 -13.38 0.37
CA GLY A 84 1.02 -13.01 1.36
C GLY A 84 -0.38 -12.80 0.78
N ASP A 85 -0.46 -12.11 -0.35
CA ASP A 85 -1.71 -11.81 -1.07
C ASP A 85 -2.34 -13.07 -1.66
N ILE A 86 -1.53 -13.97 -2.25
CA ILE A 86 -2.00 -15.28 -2.74
C ILE A 86 -2.57 -16.12 -1.60
N LEU A 87 -1.85 -16.24 -0.48
CA LEU A 87 -2.31 -16.98 0.68
C LEU A 87 -3.64 -16.39 1.20
N ASN A 88 -3.70 -15.07 1.41
CA ASN A 88 -4.93 -14.41 1.87
C ASN A 88 -6.10 -14.63 0.92
N THR A 89 -5.87 -14.52 -0.39
CA THR A 89 -6.92 -14.74 -1.39
C THR A 89 -7.44 -16.17 -1.34
N LEU A 90 -6.54 -17.16 -1.40
CA LEU A 90 -6.91 -18.57 -1.38
C LEU A 90 -7.72 -18.90 -0.12
N PHE A 91 -7.22 -18.53 1.06
CA PHE A 91 -7.86 -18.91 2.32
C PHE A 91 -9.15 -18.14 2.58
N SER A 92 -9.23 -16.87 2.17
CA SER A 92 -10.48 -16.11 2.28
C SER A 92 -11.56 -16.67 1.37
N VAL A 93 -11.20 -17.14 0.17
CA VAL A 93 -12.14 -17.78 -0.77
C VAL A 93 -12.56 -19.16 -0.27
N THR A 94 -11.62 -20.01 0.17
CA THR A 94 -11.96 -21.35 0.67
C THR A 94 -12.83 -21.31 1.91
N ALA A 95 -12.56 -20.38 2.84
CA ALA A 95 -13.38 -20.18 4.03
C ALA A 95 -14.83 -19.84 3.68
N ARG A 96 -15.03 -19.01 2.66
CA ARG A 96 -16.36 -18.61 2.18
C ARG A 96 -17.09 -19.70 1.40
N LEU A 97 -16.36 -20.62 0.79
CA LEU A 97 -16.91 -21.81 0.11
C LEU A 97 -17.25 -22.96 1.08
N GLY A 98 -17.07 -22.78 2.40
CA GLY A 98 -17.42 -23.78 3.40
C GLY A 98 -16.36 -24.88 3.60
N PHE A 99 -15.20 -24.78 2.94
CA PHE A 99 -14.08 -25.68 3.17
C PHE A 99 -13.30 -25.22 4.41
N GLN A 100 -13.72 -25.68 5.60
CA GLN A 100 -12.99 -25.45 6.84
C GLN A 100 -11.86 -26.48 6.98
N VAL A 101 -10.65 -26.09 6.63
CA VAL A 101 -9.43 -26.88 6.88
C VAL A 101 -8.73 -26.26 8.09
N GLU A 102 -8.40 -27.01 9.14
CA GLU A 102 -7.79 -26.44 10.37
C GLU A 102 -6.49 -25.64 10.07
N ILE A 103 -5.70 -26.11 9.11
CA ILE A 103 -4.46 -25.47 8.62
C ILE A 103 -4.72 -24.10 7.95
N SER A 104 -5.95 -23.85 7.46
CA SER A 104 -6.30 -22.61 6.77
C SER A 104 -6.16 -21.37 7.65
N SER A 105 -6.38 -21.50 8.96
CA SER A 105 -6.31 -20.39 9.91
C SER A 105 -4.89 -19.84 10.09
N ILE A 106 -3.91 -20.74 10.20
CA ILE A 106 -2.49 -20.40 10.38
C ILE A 106 -1.94 -19.80 9.09
N LEU A 107 -2.23 -20.40 7.94
CA LEU A 107 -1.74 -19.90 6.66
C LEU A 107 -2.37 -18.56 6.26
N ALA A 108 -3.64 -18.33 6.62
CA ALA A 108 -4.27 -17.02 6.46
C ALA A 108 -3.59 -15.96 7.35
N LEU A 109 -3.29 -16.30 8.60
CA LEU A 109 -2.56 -15.41 9.50
C LEU A 109 -1.16 -15.09 8.97
N ILE A 110 -0.42 -16.09 8.46
CA ILE A 110 0.87 -15.88 7.83
C ILE A 110 0.71 -14.94 6.63
N GLY A 111 -0.26 -15.20 5.74
CA GLY A 111 -0.52 -14.35 4.57
C GLY A 111 -0.76 -12.89 4.95
N LEU A 112 -1.59 -12.67 5.97
CA LEU A 112 -1.84 -11.34 6.54
C LEU A 112 -0.57 -10.68 7.07
N LEU A 113 0.24 -11.38 7.87
CA LEU A 113 1.47 -10.83 8.42
C LEU A 113 2.45 -10.42 7.33
N LEU A 114 2.54 -11.18 6.24
CA LEU A 114 3.37 -10.83 5.09
C LEU A 114 2.86 -9.55 4.40
N VAL A 115 1.54 -9.39 4.22
CA VAL A 115 0.96 -8.15 3.69
C VAL A 115 1.24 -6.95 4.61
N LEU A 116 1.02 -7.10 5.92
CA LEU A 116 1.29 -6.05 6.89
C LEU A 116 2.76 -5.66 6.94
N SER A 117 3.68 -6.64 6.82
CA SER A 117 5.12 -6.37 6.78
C SER A 117 5.52 -5.50 5.57
N TYR A 118 4.87 -5.71 4.42
CA TYR A 118 5.12 -4.90 3.23
C TYR A 118 4.59 -3.47 3.41
N ILE A 119 3.38 -3.30 3.97
CA ILE A 119 2.81 -1.96 4.24
C ILE A 119 3.64 -1.22 5.30
N PHE A 120 4.15 -1.95 6.29
CA PHE A 120 5.05 -1.42 7.31
C PHE A 120 6.35 -0.90 6.69
N GLU A 121 7.03 -1.69 5.85
CA GLU A 121 8.23 -1.22 5.15
C GLU A 121 7.93 -0.03 4.23
N TYR A 122 6.82 -0.09 3.51
CA TYR A 122 6.40 1.00 2.64
C TYR A 122 6.26 2.33 3.40
N SER A 123 5.82 2.29 4.66
CA SER A 123 5.74 3.49 5.50
C SER A 123 7.11 4.14 5.72
N PHE A 124 8.18 3.35 5.90
CA PHE A 124 9.54 3.86 6.03
C PHE A 124 10.06 4.47 4.72
N GLU A 125 9.68 3.89 3.58
CA GLU A 125 10.07 4.46 2.29
C GLU A 125 9.40 5.80 2.02
N ILE A 126 8.12 5.94 2.40
CA ILE A 126 7.43 7.23 2.35
C ILE A 126 8.06 8.24 3.32
N LEU A 127 8.46 7.80 4.51
CA LEU A 127 9.19 8.64 5.47
C LEU A 127 10.54 9.10 4.90
N ARG A 128 11.27 8.23 4.20
CA ARG A 128 12.54 8.58 3.55
C ARG A 128 12.33 9.63 2.45
N ILE A 129 11.33 9.45 1.59
CA ILE A 129 10.94 10.44 0.58
C ILE A 129 10.53 11.77 1.24
N SER A 130 9.77 11.70 2.33
CA SER A 130 9.39 12.88 3.10
C SER A 130 10.61 13.67 3.58
N ASN A 131 11.60 12.99 4.16
CA ASN A 131 12.83 13.62 4.64
C ASN A 131 13.67 14.19 3.49
N GLN A 132 13.73 13.51 2.35
CA GLN A 132 14.47 13.97 1.17
C GLN A 132 13.93 15.31 0.62
N PHE A 133 12.61 15.50 0.63
CA PHE A 133 11.94 16.70 0.10
C PHE A 133 11.39 17.63 1.19
N ASN A 134 11.66 17.35 2.46
CA ASN A 134 11.14 18.08 3.63
C ASN A 134 9.60 18.25 3.61
N LEU A 135 8.87 17.21 3.22
CA LEU A 135 7.41 17.23 3.07
C LEU A 135 6.71 16.75 4.35
N LYS A 136 6.30 17.70 5.20
CA LYS A 136 5.61 17.41 6.47
C LYS A 136 4.36 16.53 6.31
N GLY A 137 3.59 16.73 5.24
CA GLY A 137 2.38 15.93 5.00
C GLY A 137 2.69 14.45 4.73
N LEU A 138 3.76 14.15 3.98
CA LEU A 138 4.22 12.77 3.80
C LEU A 138 4.72 12.14 5.10
N LYS A 139 5.33 12.94 5.99
CA LYS A 139 5.77 12.45 7.31
C LYS A 139 4.57 12.00 8.15
N ILE A 140 3.51 12.82 8.20
CA ILE A 140 2.27 12.47 8.90
C ILE A 140 1.65 11.21 8.30
N ALA A 141 1.54 11.15 6.96
CA ALA A 141 0.95 10.00 6.30
C ALA A 141 1.75 8.70 6.53
N SER A 142 3.09 8.77 6.54
CA SER A 142 3.92 7.61 6.90
C SER A 142 3.64 7.13 8.32
N GLY A 143 3.48 8.04 9.29
CA GLY A 143 3.11 7.69 10.66
C GLY A 143 1.73 7.02 10.74
N ILE A 144 0.75 7.50 9.99
CA ILE A 144 -0.59 6.88 9.93
C ILE A 144 -0.50 5.45 9.35
N LEU A 145 0.29 5.21 8.30
CA LEU A 145 0.51 3.87 7.75
C LEU A 145 1.21 2.92 8.75
N LEU A 146 2.16 3.44 9.51
CA LEU A 146 2.87 2.68 10.54
C LEU A 146 1.94 2.28 11.68
N VAL A 147 1.08 3.21 12.12
CA VAL A 147 0.08 2.96 13.15
C VAL A 147 -1.02 2.04 12.62
N SER A 148 -1.42 2.16 11.36
CA SER A 148 -2.49 1.33 10.80
C SER A 148 -2.15 -0.16 10.87
N THR A 149 -0.89 -0.55 10.62
CA THR A 149 -0.49 -1.97 10.74
C THR A 149 -0.68 -2.51 12.15
N VAL A 150 -0.49 -1.68 13.18
CA VAL A 150 -0.76 -2.04 14.58
C VAL A 150 -2.27 -2.06 14.86
N LEU A 151 -3.02 -1.07 14.34
CA LEU A 151 -4.48 -1.03 14.46
C LEU A 151 -5.15 -2.26 13.88
N TYR A 152 -4.61 -2.84 12.79
CA TYR A 152 -5.13 -4.08 12.23
C TYR A 152 -5.13 -5.20 13.29
N ILE A 153 -4.02 -5.34 14.02
CA ILE A 153 -3.83 -6.41 15.00
C ILE A 153 -4.77 -6.23 16.21
N ILE A 154 -4.98 -4.99 16.65
CA ILE A 154 -5.72 -4.70 17.89
C ILE A 154 -7.23 -4.52 17.64
N LEU A 155 -7.59 -3.75 16.60
CA LEU A 155 -8.96 -3.29 16.35
C LEU A 155 -9.59 -3.92 15.09
N GLY A 156 -8.80 -4.65 14.29
CA GLY A 156 -9.29 -5.35 13.10
C GLY A 156 -9.29 -4.51 11.82
N VAL A 157 -10.01 -5.02 10.82
CA VAL A 157 -9.89 -4.60 9.42
C VAL A 157 -10.48 -3.22 9.16
N ILE A 158 -11.62 -2.87 9.77
CA ILE A 158 -12.31 -1.60 9.48
C ILE A 158 -11.46 -0.39 9.90
N PRO A 159 -10.93 -0.29 11.14
CA PRO A 159 -10.08 0.83 11.53
C PRO A 159 -8.77 0.90 10.73
N PHE A 160 -8.18 -0.26 10.41
CA PHE A 160 -7.04 -0.35 9.51
C PHE A 160 -7.34 0.27 8.14
N SER A 161 -8.43 -0.15 7.52
CA SER A 161 -8.82 0.30 6.18
C SER A 161 -9.06 1.81 6.14
N LEU A 162 -9.71 2.38 7.16
CA LEU A 162 -9.90 3.82 7.26
C LEU A 162 -8.57 4.57 7.40
N ALA A 163 -7.67 4.10 8.25
CA ALA A 163 -6.35 4.70 8.44
C ALA A 163 -5.49 4.63 7.16
N VAL A 164 -5.46 3.49 6.48
CA VAL A 164 -4.75 3.31 5.20
C VAL A 164 -5.35 4.20 4.11
N THR A 165 -6.68 4.30 4.03
CA THR A 165 -7.38 5.18 3.08
C THR A 165 -6.99 6.63 3.30
N ALA A 166 -7.06 7.11 4.55
CA ALA A 166 -6.66 8.47 4.90
C ALA A 166 -5.19 8.73 4.55
N ALA A 167 -4.27 7.85 4.97
CA ALA A 167 -2.85 8.01 4.70
C ALA A 167 -2.51 7.97 3.20
N GLY A 168 -3.19 7.11 2.44
CA GLY A 168 -3.05 7.01 1.00
C GLY A 168 -3.47 8.28 0.29
N MET A 169 -4.63 8.85 0.66
CA MET A 169 -5.13 10.12 0.12
C MET A 169 -4.22 11.30 0.47
N PHE A 170 -3.76 11.39 1.72
CA PHE A 170 -2.80 12.43 2.14
C PHE A 170 -1.48 12.31 1.36
N SER A 171 -0.94 11.10 1.25
CA SER A 171 0.31 10.86 0.51
C SER A 171 0.17 11.21 -0.97
N TYR A 172 -0.98 10.87 -1.58
CA TYR A 172 -1.28 11.18 -2.96
C TYR A 172 -1.31 12.70 -3.21
N ALA A 173 -1.94 13.46 -2.31
CA ALA A 173 -2.03 14.91 -2.42
C ALA A 173 -0.65 15.56 -2.32
N GLU A 174 0.18 15.15 -1.36
CA GLU A 174 1.52 15.70 -1.16
C GLU A 174 2.47 15.37 -2.31
N LEU A 175 2.45 14.13 -2.82
CA LEU A 175 3.22 13.77 -4.02
C LEU A 175 2.73 14.52 -5.26
N SER A 176 1.43 14.80 -5.38
CA SER A 176 0.90 15.60 -6.48
C SER A 176 1.45 17.03 -6.45
N LYS A 177 1.51 17.66 -5.28
CA LYS A 177 2.12 18.99 -5.10
C LYS A 177 3.60 18.97 -5.51
N LEU A 178 4.34 17.97 -5.05
CA LEU A 178 5.76 17.80 -5.38
C LEU A 178 5.98 17.67 -6.90
N ILE A 179 5.25 16.76 -7.55
CA ILE A 179 5.37 16.50 -8.98
C ILE A 179 5.04 17.77 -9.79
N ASN A 180 3.97 18.48 -9.41
CA ASN A 180 3.56 19.70 -10.09
C ASN A 180 4.58 20.84 -9.93
N TYR A 181 5.18 20.98 -8.75
CA TYR A 181 6.24 21.95 -8.49
C TYR A 181 7.44 21.73 -9.42
N PHE A 182 7.94 20.50 -9.50
CA PHE A 182 9.08 20.19 -10.35
C PHE A 182 8.74 20.26 -11.85
N LYS A 183 7.53 19.91 -12.26
CA LYS A 183 7.07 20.10 -13.65
C LYS A 183 7.07 21.57 -14.06
N ALA A 184 6.63 22.46 -13.18
CA ALA A 184 6.64 23.90 -13.43
C ALA A 184 8.07 24.45 -13.53
N ASP A 185 8.98 24.02 -12.64
CA ASP A 185 10.41 24.43 -12.68
C ASP A 185 11.09 24.02 -14.00
N THR A 186 10.80 22.81 -14.52
CA THR A 186 11.32 22.37 -15.84
C THR A 186 10.72 23.07 -17.05
N ARG A 187 9.56 23.74 -16.93
CA ARG A 187 8.97 24.52 -18.03
C ARG A 187 9.49 25.95 -18.09
N ASN A 188 10.04 26.44 -16.98
CA ASN A 188 10.56 27.79 -16.83
C ASN A 188 12.09 27.87 -17.06
N GLN A 189 12.73 26.76 -17.45
CA GLN A 189 14.12 26.63 -17.86
C GLN A 189 14.20 26.35 -19.35
#